data_AF-A0A173TWV6-F1
#
_entry.id   AF-A0A173TWV6-F1
#
_cell.length_a   1.000
_cell.length_b   1.000
_cell.length_c   1.000
_cell.angle_alpha   90.00
_cell.angle_beta   90.00
_cell.angle_gamma   90.00
#
_symmetry.space_group_name_H-M   'P 1'
#
loop_
_entity.id
_entity.type
_entity.pdbx_description
1 polymer ?
#
loop_
_entity_poly.entity_id
_entity_poly.type
_entity_poly.pdbx_seq_one_letter_code
_entity_poly.pdbx_strand_id
1 'polypeptide(L)'
;MLRPKIGLDWDDVTAPFNSIAIAMANEKYHIDPPLRLEEIDTWENRGRTGIIREFYEDEELYARQQVPEKNKKAVYRLMEIADVYFITAVAPAFMGIRAKQILTAFPEFPPENIILGNAKNLVQFDIILDDAIHNVLETPATYPVLMRKPWNWKMTGLLSVNQMSEFVSLVRQIIHASQTRTMEIKNPSVLALVGPSGSGKDALTKTLCQDHRFVNPKTYCTKKSSKHHYLTKEQFAQQDFFERTMYAGVHYGTKKEDIQAVLDDGKYAVMSLDMCGAIAMKRHFPTAIIYVAKDKEDMIADIVQSDFPVGEKTLRLLSLDAEKRNREICDFVIDNRDEQGSERILQLLNF
;
A
#
# COMPACT_ATOMS: atom_id res chain seq x y z
N MET A 1 -19.48 -17.03 -7.36
CA MET A 1 -18.49 -15.94 -7.49
C MET A 1 -17.34 -16.28 -6.56
N LEU A 2 -16.09 -16.29 -7.03
CA LEU A 2 -14.94 -16.56 -6.15
C LEU A 2 -14.87 -15.44 -5.11
N ARG A 3 -15.04 -15.77 -3.83
CA ARG A 3 -14.90 -14.83 -2.71
C ARG A 3 -13.47 -14.95 -2.19
N PRO A 4 -12.65 -13.89 -2.25
CA PRO A 4 -11.29 -13.98 -1.74
C PRO A 4 -11.32 -14.16 -0.22
N LYS A 5 -10.36 -14.91 0.31
CA LYS A 5 -10.11 -15.04 1.74
C LYS A 5 -9.23 -13.90 2.21
N ILE A 6 -9.69 -13.15 3.20
CA ILE A 6 -9.00 -11.98 3.75
C ILE A 6 -8.57 -12.25 5.19
N GLY A 7 -7.28 -12.16 5.46
CA GLY A 7 -6.74 -12.08 6.82
C GLY A 7 -6.63 -10.63 7.28
N LEU A 8 -7.35 -10.26 8.33
CA LEU A 8 -7.29 -8.93 8.95
C LEU A 8 -6.55 -8.99 10.27
N ASP A 9 -5.54 -8.14 10.44
CA ASP A 9 -5.00 -7.88 11.77
C ASP A 9 -5.95 -7.01 12.61
N TRP A 10 -5.80 -7.10 13.93
CA TRP A 10 -6.61 -6.36 14.88
C TRP A 10 -5.95 -5.07 15.35
N ASP A 11 -4.70 -5.13 15.83
CA ASP A 11 -4.06 -4.04 16.57
C ASP A 11 -3.55 -2.97 15.62
N ASP A 12 -3.99 -1.73 15.84
CA ASP A 12 -3.78 -0.59 14.96
C ASP A 12 -4.32 -0.74 13.52
N VAL A 13 -4.78 -1.92 13.09
CA VAL A 13 -5.52 -2.10 11.83
C VAL A 13 -7.03 -1.94 12.03
N THR A 14 -7.63 -2.83 12.82
CA THR A 14 -9.07 -2.84 13.07
C THR A 14 -9.44 -1.97 14.27
N ALA A 15 -8.68 -2.08 15.35
CA ALA A 15 -8.86 -1.31 16.59
C ALA A 15 -7.55 -0.60 16.97
N PRO A 16 -7.60 0.61 17.54
CA PRO A 16 -6.39 1.30 18.03
C PRO A 16 -5.71 0.50 19.14
N PHE A 17 -4.38 0.47 19.16
CA PHE A 17 -3.61 -0.19 20.22
C PHE A 17 -2.54 0.76 20.78
N ASN A 18 -1.60 1.20 19.94
CA ASN A 18 -0.52 2.08 20.36
C ASN A 18 -0.98 3.44 20.88
N SER A 19 -2.03 4.02 20.30
CA SER A 19 -2.57 5.30 20.79
C SER A 19 -3.17 5.19 22.20
N ILE A 20 -3.68 4.01 22.57
CA ILE A 20 -4.21 3.75 23.91
C ILE A 20 -3.04 3.60 24.90
N ALA A 21 -2.02 2.82 24.54
CA ALA A 21 -0.81 2.67 25.34
C ALA A 21 -0.12 4.03 25.60
N ILE A 22 -0.09 4.92 24.60
CA ILE A 22 0.39 6.30 24.74
C ILE A 22 -0.45 7.10 25.73
N ALA A 23 -1.79 7.03 25.65
CA ALA A 23 -2.67 7.73 26.56
C ALA A 23 -2.45 7.26 28.01
N MET A 24 -2.37 5.95 28.23
CA MET A 24 -2.07 5.35 29.53
C MET A 24 -0.70 5.79 30.06
N ALA A 25 0.33 5.83 29.21
CA ALA A 25 1.65 6.31 29.59
C ALA A 25 1.64 7.80 30.01
N ASN A 26 0.96 8.65 29.23
CA ASN A 26 0.83 10.07 29.53
C ASN A 26 0.03 10.30 30.84
N GLU A 27 -1.02 9.52 31.08
CA GLU A 27 -1.81 9.56 32.32
C GLU A 27 -0.99 9.12 33.54
N LYS A 28 -0.29 7.99 33.44
CA LYS A 28 0.46 7.38 34.56
C LYS A 28 1.71 8.16 34.93
N TYR A 29 2.44 8.68 33.94
CA TYR A 29 3.76 9.29 34.16
C TYR A 29 3.76 10.81 34.02
N HIS A 30 2.64 11.44 33.66
CA HIS A 30 2.53 12.89 33.46
C HIS A 30 3.63 13.44 32.53
N ILE A 31 3.87 12.75 31.41
CA ILE A 31 4.98 13.05 30.49
C ILE A 31 4.81 14.43 29.85
N ASP A 32 5.86 15.26 29.90
CA ASP A 32 5.90 16.60 29.29
C ASP A 32 7.13 16.74 28.35
N PRO A 33 6.94 17.08 27.06
CA PRO A 33 5.65 17.17 26.37
C PRO A 33 5.00 15.78 26.23
N PRO A 34 3.66 15.68 26.19
CA PRO A 34 2.97 14.40 26.04
C PRO A 34 3.49 13.59 24.86
N LEU A 35 3.57 12.26 25.02
CA LEU A 35 3.85 11.34 23.93
C LEU A 35 2.73 11.43 22.89
N ARG A 36 3.11 11.41 21.61
CA ARG A 36 2.20 11.36 20.47
C ARG A 36 2.48 10.14 19.60
N LEU A 37 1.47 9.68 18.87
CA LEU A 37 1.56 8.47 18.04
C LEU A 37 2.62 8.63 16.94
N GLU A 38 2.78 9.83 16.42
CA GLU A 38 3.74 10.17 15.36
C GLU A 38 5.20 10.01 15.80
N GLU A 39 5.46 9.88 17.10
CA GLU A 39 6.79 9.65 17.66
C GLU A 39 7.19 8.18 17.68
N ILE A 40 6.26 7.27 17.37
CA ILE A 40 6.59 5.87 17.13
C ILE A 40 7.11 5.74 15.70
N ASP A 41 8.43 5.74 15.53
CA ASP A 41 9.07 5.73 14.20
C ASP A 41 9.72 4.39 13.82
N THR A 42 9.70 3.40 14.74
CA THR A 42 10.12 2.02 14.49
C THR A 42 9.19 1.02 15.20
N TRP A 43 9.17 -0.22 14.70
CA TRP A 43 8.37 -1.31 15.27
C TRP A 43 8.72 -1.64 16.73
N GLU A 44 9.99 -1.47 17.13
CA GLU A 44 10.44 -1.85 18.47
C GLU A 44 10.14 -0.79 19.55
N ASN A 45 9.50 0.33 19.19
CA ASN A 45 9.22 1.47 20.06
C ASN A 45 10.49 1.96 20.77
N ARG A 46 11.44 2.52 20.03
CA ARG A 46 12.71 3.00 20.59
C ARG A 46 12.56 4.42 21.17
N GLY A 47 13.52 4.83 22.00
CA GLY A 47 13.51 6.17 22.61
C GLY A 47 12.42 6.33 23.67
N ARG A 48 11.84 7.53 23.78
CA ARG A 48 10.86 7.84 24.84
C ARG A 48 9.54 7.10 24.72
N THR A 49 9.17 6.65 23.51
CA THR A 49 7.97 5.83 23.30
C THR A 49 8.15 4.39 23.77
N GLY A 50 9.36 3.95 24.09
CA GLY A 50 9.61 2.59 24.55
C GLY A 50 8.95 2.22 25.88
N ILE A 51 8.53 3.23 26.66
CA ILE A 51 7.77 3.05 27.90
C ILE A 51 6.40 2.42 27.65
N ILE A 52 5.79 2.63 26.47
CA ILE A 52 4.41 2.18 26.22
C ILE A 52 4.26 0.65 26.18
N ARG A 53 5.38 -0.07 26.00
CA ARG A 53 5.41 -1.54 25.94
C ARG A 53 4.99 -2.18 27.26
N GLU A 54 5.14 -1.47 28.39
CA GLU A 54 4.68 -1.98 29.68
C GLU A 54 3.16 -2.22 29.72
N PHE A 55 2.40 -1.49 28.90
CA PHE A 55 0.94 -1.57 28.88
C PHE A 55 0.42 -2.68 27.95
N TYR A 56 1.29 -3.32 27.16
CA TYR A 56 0.85 -4.36 26.21
C TYR A 56 0.37 -5.63 26.92
N GLU A 57 0.81 -5.83 28.16
CA GLU A 57 0.37 -6.91 29.05
C GLU A 57 -0.58 -6.39 30.15
N ASP A 58 -1.18 -5.21 29.96
CA ASP A 58 -2.16 -4.64 30.89
C ASP A 58 -3.60 -4.88 30.38
N GLU A 59 -4.42 -5.58 31.17
CA GLU A 59 -5.84 -5.83 30.84
C GLU A 59 -6.63 -4.54 30.61
N GLU A 60 -6.25 -3.44 31.26
CA GLU A 60 -6.91 -2.14 31.08
C GLU A 60 -6.76 -1.62 29.66
N LEU A 61 -5.63 -1.87 29.00
CA LEU A 61 -5.43 -1.51 27.59
C LEU A 61 -6.48 -2.20 26.71
N TYR A 62 -6.66 -3.51 26.89
CA TYR A 62 -7.66 -4.29 26.15
C TYR A 62 -9.08 -3.85 26.48
N ALA A 63 -9.37 -3.49 27.74
CA ALA A 63 -10.67 -2.95 28.13
C ALA A 63 -10.98 -1.60 27.46
N ARG A 64 -9.96 -0.74 27.30
CA ARG A 64 -10.07 0.57 26.61
C ARG A 64 -10.12 0.44 25.08
N GLN A 65 -9.69 -0.68 24.52
CA GLN A 65 -9.64 -0.90 23.07
C GLN A 65 -11.03 -1.12 22.47
N GLN A 66 -11.52 -0.10 21.76
CA GLN A 66 -12.80 -0.12 21.05
C GLN A 66 -12.61 0.05 19.54
N VAL A 67 -13.31 -0.76 18.75
CA VAL A 67 -13.32 -0.64 17.29
C VAL A 67 -14.09 0.63 16.89
N PRO A 68 -13.48 1.59 16.18
CA PRO A 68 -14.20 2.76 15.70
C PRO A 68 -15.35 2.38 14.75
N GLU A 69 -16.50 3.07 14.82
CA GLU A 69 -17.67 2.77 13.99
C GLU A 69 -17.39 2.75 12.48
N LYS A 70 -16.47 3.61 12.02
CA LYS A 70 -16.01 3.62 10.63
C LYS A 70 -15.32 2.30 10.23
N ASN A 71 -14.55 1.70 11.14
CA ASN A 71 -13.85 0.44 10.92
C ASN A 71 -14.84 -0.72 11.00
N LYS A 72 -15.81 -0.69 11.93
CA LYS A 72 -16.89 -1.70 11.97
C LYS A 72 -17.66 -1.76 10.66
N LYS A 73 -18.10 -0.61 10.14
CA LYS A 73 -18.78 -0.50 8.84
C LYS A 73 -17.92 -1.03 7.68
N ALA A 74 -16.62 -0.81 7.72
CA ALA A 74 -15.72 -1.32 6.70
C ALA A 74 -15.59 -2.85 6.75
N VAL A 75 -15.46 -3.44 7.95
CA VAL A 75 -15.44 -4.91 8.12
C VAL A 75 -16.73 -5.55 7.61
N TYR A 76 -17.91 -5.00 7.94
CA TYR A 76 -19.18 -5.52 7.40
C TYR A 76 -19.23 -5.45 5.87
N ARG A 77 -18.74 -4.35 5.26
CA ARG A 77 -18.64 -4.24 3.80
C ARG A 77 -17.66 -5.23 3.18
N LEU A 78 -16.61 -5.65 3.89
CA LEU A 78 -15.73 -6.73 3.44
C LEU A 78 -16.45 -8.07 3.50
N MET A 79 -17.20 -8.35 4.57
CA MET A 79 -17.98 -9.58 4.73
C MET A 79 -19.06 -9.73 3.64
N GLU A 80 -19.54 -8.64 3.04
CA GLU A 80 -20.43 -8.72 1.87
C GLU A 80 -19.74 -9.31 0.63
N ILE A 81 -18.43 -9.06 0.44
CA ILE A 81 -17.72 -9.33 -0.82
C ILE A 81 -16.62 -10.40 -0.70
N ALA A 82 -16.25 -10.81 0.50
CA ALA A 82 -15.10 -11.66 0.79
C ALA A 82 -15.30 -12.52 2.05
N ASP A 83 -14.55 -13.61 2.16
CA ASP A 83 -14.53 -14.43 3.36
C ASP A 83 -13.49 -13.86 4.32
N VAL A 84 -13.95 -13.20 5.38
CA VAL A 84 -13.09 -12.43 6.30
C VAL A 84 -12.71 -13.28 7.50
N TYR A 85 -11.43 -13.23 7.86
CA TYR A 85 -10.84 -13.87 9.02
C TYR A 85 -10.07 -12.82 9.83
N PHE A 86 -10.18 -12.86 11.15
CA PHE A 86 -9.27 -12.11 12.01
C PHE A 86 -8.06 -12.99 12.30
N ILE A 87 -6.87 -12.53 11.91
CA ILE A 87 -5.59 -13.17 12.22
C ILE A 87 -4.75 -12.21 13.07
N THR A 88 -4.81 -12.39 14.39
CA THR A 88 -4.22 -11.47 15.36
C THR A 88 -3.39 -12.22 16.39
N ALA A 89 -2.37 -11.54 16.90
CA ALA A 89 -1.49 -12.09 17.92
C ALA A 89 -1.60 -11.27 19.20
N VAL A 90 -1.68 -11.97 20.33
CA VAL A 90 -1.60 -11.41 21.68
C VAL A 90 -0.82 -12.41 22.54
N ALA A 91 -0.33 -11.99 23.70
CA ALA A 91 0.27 -12.94 24.63
C ALA A 91 -0.78 -14.00 25.03
N PRO A 92 -0.39 -15.28 25.25
CA PRO A 92 -1.33 -16.38 25.44
C PRO A 92 -2.41 -16.13 26.51
N ALA A 93 -2.06 -15.41 27.59
CA ALA A 93 -2.98 -15.04 28.65
C ALA A 93 -4.16 -14.17 28.18
N PHE A 94 -3.99 -13.39 27.11
CA PHE A 94 -5.00 -12.45 26.59
C PHE A 94 -5.79 -13.00 25.39
N MET A 95 -5.49 -14.23 24.92
CA MET A 95 -6.17 -14.80 23.74
C MET A 95 -7.69 -14.86 23.91
N GLY A 96 -8.17 -15.29 25.09
CA GLY A 96 -9.61 -15.32 25.40
C GLY A 96 -10.23 -13.91 25.44
N ILE A 97 -9.48 -12.92 25.95
CA ILE A 97 -9.91 -11.51 25.97
C ILE A 97 -10.06 -10.99 24.54
N ARG A 98 -9.06 -11.23 23.67
CA ARG A 98 -9.10 -10.80 22.26
C ARG A 98 -10.26 -11.43 21.48
N ALA A 99 -10.48 -12.74 21.63
CA ALA A 99 -11.64 -13.40 21.02
C ALA A 99 -12.96 -12.76 21.47
N LYS A 100 -13.10 -12.47 22.76
CA LYS A 100 -14.29 -11.80 23.31
C LYS A 100 -14.44 -10.38 22.78
N GLN A 101 -13.37 -9.61 22.65
CA GLN A 101 -13.40 -8.26 22.06
C GLN A 101 -13.91 -8.31 20.61
N ILE A 102 -13.42 -9.25 19.79
CA ILE A 102 -13.87 -9.44 18.41
C ILE A 102 -15.37 -9.71 18.37
N LEU A 103 -15.84 -10.73 19.11
CA LEU A 103 -17.26 -11.12 19.11
C LEU A 103 -18.17 -10.05 19.71
N THR A 104 -17.67 -9.25 20.66
CA THR A 104 -18.42 -8.11 21.20
C THR A 104 -18.54 -6.98 20.18
N ALA A 105 -17.47 -6.69 19.44
CA ALA A 105 -17.46 -5.66 18.40
C ALA A 105 -18.28 -6.08 17.16
N PHE A 106 -18.32 -7.39 16.88
CA PHE A 106 -18.99 -8.00 15.74
C PHE A 106 -19.80 -9.25 16.17
N PRO A 107 -21.02 -9.07 16.73
CA PRO A 107 -21.82 -10.18 17.27
C PRO A 107 -22.18 -11.27 16.26
N GLU A 108 -22.27 -10.90 14.98
CA GLU A 108 -22.61 -11.79 13.86
C GLU A 108 -21.36 -12.43 13.21
N PHE A 109 -20.15 -12.17 13.73
CA PHE A 109 -18.92 -12.67 13.13
C PHE A 109 -18.74 -14.17 13.43
N PRO A 110 -18.45 -15.03 12.42
CA PRO A 110 -18.25 -16.46 12.63
C PRO A 110 -17.07 -16.72 13.58
N PRO A 111 -17.28 -17.35 14.75
CA PRO A 111 -16.19 -17.62 15.69
C PRO A 111 -15.05 -18.46 15.10
N GLU A 112 -15.36 -19.37 14.18
CA GLU A 112 -14.40 -20.20 13.46
C GLU A 112 -13.46 -19.42 12.51
N ASN A 113 -13.81 -18.17 12.20
CA ASN A 113 -12.98 -17.28 11.39
C ASN A 113 -12.00 -16.44 12.23
N ILE A 114 -11.87 -16.73 13.52
CA ILE A 114 -10.90 -16.09 14.42
C ILE A 114 -9.69 -16.99 14.59
N ILE A 115 -8.52 -16.54 14.14
CA ILE A 115 -7.24 -17.23 14.21
C ILE A 115 -6.31 -16.42 15.13
N LEU A 116 -5.96 -16.99 16.27
CA LEU A 116 -5.08 -16.34 17.25
C LEU A 116 -3.68 -16.97 17.19
N GLY A 117 -2.67 -16.20 16.81
CA GLY A 117 -1.29 -16.69 16.74
C GLY A 117 -0.30 -15.73 16.10
N ASN A 118 0.98 -15.87 16.49
CA ASN A 118 2.09 -15.06 15.98
C ASN A 118 2.58 -15.49 14.59
N ALA A 119 2.51 -16.78 14.26
CA ALA A 119 3.06 -17.34 13.03
C ALA A 119 2.14 -17.12 11.82
N LYS A 120 1.88 -15.84 11.48
CA LYS A 120 0.95 -15.46 10.39
C LYS A 120 1.42 -15.95 9.01
N ASN A 121 2.73 -16.13 8.84
CA ASN A 121 3.34 -16.68 7.64
C ASN A 121 2.94 -18.13 7.33
N LEU A 122 2.36 -18.86 8.30
CA LEU A 122 1.90 -20.25 8.11
C LEU A 122 0.44 -20.34 7.61
N VAL A 123 -0.30 -19.22 7.56
CA VAL A 123 -1.71 -19.20 7.20
C VAL A 123 -1.89 -18.62 5.80
N GLN A 124 -2.49 -19.38 4.90
CA GLN A 124 -2.72 -18.97 3.53
C GLN A 124 -4.02 -18.17 3.39
N PHE A 125 -3.90 -16.91 2.99
CA PHE A 125 -5.00 -16.05 2.54
C PHE A 125 -4.75 -15.58 1.10
N ASP A 126 -5.79 -15.10 0.44
CA ASP A 126 -5.62 -14.42 -0.85
C ASP A 126 -5.09 -13.00 -0.62
N ILE A 127 -5.68 -12.30 0.35
CA ILE A 127 -5.35 -10.92 0.73
C ILE A 127 -5.08 -10.86 2.23
N ILE A 128 -4.05 -10.12 2.65
CA ILE A 128 -3.90 -9.77 4.07
C ILE A 128 -3.83 -8.26 4.27
N LEU A 129 -4.26 -7.79 5.43
CA LEU A 129 -4.07 -6.41 5.88
C LEU A 129 -3.44 -6.41 7.27
N ASP A 130 -2.23 -5.88 7.35
CA ASP A 130 -1.44 -5.84 8.57
C ASP A 130 -0.60 -4.55 8.59
N ASP A 131 -0.33 -3.96 9.75
CA ASP A 131 0.54 -2.80 9.88
C ASP A 131 2.00 -3.21 10.16
N ALA A 132 2.23 -4.45 10.61
CA ALA A 132 3.54 -4.98 10.89
C ALA A 132 4.24 -5.41 9.60
N ILE A 133 5.37 -4.77 9.31
CA ILE A 133 6.10 -4.94 8.05
C ILE A 133 6.49 -6.41 7.81
N HIS A 134 6.95 -7.11 8.85
CA HIS A 134 7.40 -8.50 8.71
C HIS A 134 6.23 -9.43 8.32
N ASN A 135 5.03 -9.24 8.90
CA ASN A 135 3.85 -10.00 8.50
C ASN A 135 3.48 -9.77 7.03
N VAL A 136 3.59 -8.53 6.55
CA VAL A 136 3.31 -8.18 5.14
C VAL A 136 4.36 -8.71 4.18
N LEU A 137 5.64 -8.75 4.58
CA LEU A 137 6.71 -9.24 3.71
C LEU A 137 6.75 -10.77 3.64
N GLU A 138 6.58 -11.44 4.79
CA GLU A 138 6.77 -12.90 4.93
C GLU A 138 5.51 -13.70 4.63
N THR A 139 4.35 -13.05 4.46
CA THR A 139 3.10 -13.74 4.14
C THR A 139 3.19 -14.47 2.79
N PRO A 140 2.59 -15.67 2.69
CA PRO A 140 2.42 -16.37 1.42
C PRO A 140 1.20 -15.87 0.62
N ALA A 141 0.49 -14.85 1.10
CA ALA A 141 -0.66 -14.29 0.40
C ALA A 141 -0.27 -13.65 -0.93
N THR A 142 -1.20 -13.74 -1.90
CA THR A 142 -1.06 -13.13 -3.22
C THR A 142 -1.05 -11.60 -3.15
N TYR A 143 -1.90 -11.04 -2.28
CA TYR A 143 -2.09 -9.59 -2.11
C TYR A 143 -1.75 -9.15 -0.68
N PRO A 144 -0.45 -9.01 -0.35
CA PRO A 144 -0.03 -8.46 0.94
C PRO A 144 -0.29 -6.94 0.98
N VAL A 145 -1.13 -6.47 1.90
CA VAL A 145 -1.45 -5.04 2.03
C VAL A 145 -1.00 -4.50 3.39
N LEU A 146 -0.22 -3.42 3.35
CA LEU A 146 0.25 -2.71 4.54
C LEU A 146 -0.75 -1.63 4.97
N MET A 147 -1.22 -1.70 6.22
CA MET A 147 -1.90 -0.58 6.87
C MET A 147 -0.86 0.47 7.28
N ARG A 148 -0.93 1.68 6.73
CA ARG A 148 0.05 2.74 7.01
C ARG A 148 -0.05 3.24 8.45
N LYS A 149 1.11 3.28 9.11
CA LYS A 149 1.30 3.74 10.48
C LYS A 149 2.62 4.50 10.63
N PRO A 150 2.77 5.32 11.68
CA PRO A 150 4.01 6.03 11.94
C PRO A 150 5.24 5.11 11.92
N TRP A 151 5.21 3.92 12.52
CA TRP A 151 6.39 3.02 12.56
C TRP A 151 6.77 2.38 11.22
N ASN A 152 5.85 2.33 10.26
CA ASN A 152 6.09 1.70 8.95
C ASN A 152 6.21 2.69 7.80
N TRP A 153 6.30 3.99 8.12
CA TRP A 153 6.34 5.09 7.14
C TRP A 153 7.44 4.92 6.09
N LYS A 154 8.60 4.37 6.48
CA LYS A 154 9.75 4.20 5.57
C LYS A 154 9.50 3.17 4.47
N MET A 155 8.54 2.26 4.64
CA MET A 155 8.32 1.19 3.67
C MET A 155 7.75 1.68 2.35
N THR A 156 8.22 1.10 1.25
CA THR A 156 7.91 1.51 -0.11
C THR A 156 7.53 0.30 -0.94
N GLY A 157 6.91 0.50 -2.11
CA GLY A 157 6.66 -0.58 -3.07
C GLY A 157 5.62 -1.63 -2.65
N LEU A 158 5.15 -1.61 -1.40
CA LEU A 158 4.07 -2.45 -0.91
C LEU A 158 2.72 -1.84 -1.30
N LEU A 159 1.75 -2.72 -1.63
CA LEU A 159 0.34 -2.32 -1.61
C LEU A 159 0.04 -1.81 -0.21
N SER A 160 -0.55 -0.62 -0.11
CA SER A 160 -0.80 -0.01 1.18
C SER A 160 -2.02 0.89 1.18
N VAL A 161 -2.62 1.03 2.35
CA VAL A 161 -3.84 1.81 2.60
C VAL A 161 -3.66 2.57 3.92
N ASN A 162 -4.28 3.74 4.04
CA ASN A 162 -4.21 4.55 5.25
C ASN A 162 -5.39 4.30 6.20
N GLN A 163 -6.45 3.67 5.70
CA GLN A 163 -7.70 3.46 6.44
C GLN A 163 -8.50 2.29 5.86
N MET A 164 -9.38 1.71 6.70
CA MET A 164 -10.19 0.55 6.33
C MET A 164 -11.13 0.79 5.13
N SER A 165 -11.60 2.01 4.91
CA SER A 165 -12.44 2.35 3.75
C SER A 165 -11.68 2.27 2.41
N GLU A 166 -10.39 2.64 2.42
CA GLU A 166 -9.50 2.47 1.27
C GLU A 166 -9.26 0.98 1.02
N PHE A 167 -9.09 0.18 2.07
CA PHE A 167 -8.95 -1.27 1.95
C PHE A 167 -10.17 -1.93 1.30
N VAL A 168 -11.40 -1.58 1.71
CA VAL A 168 -12.63 -2.07 1.06
C VAL A 168 -12.63 -1.75 -0.43
N SER A 169 -12.16 -0.55 -0.80
CA SER A 169 -12.10 -0.13 -2.21
C SER A 169 -11.07 -0.95 -2.99
N LEU A 170 -9.89 -1.16 -2.39
CA LEU A 170 -8.83 -2.00 -2.95
C LEU A 170 -9.29 -3.45 -3.18
N VAL A 171 -9.97 -4.05 -2.21
CA VAL A 171 -10.51 -5.42 -2.33
C VAL A 171 -11.51 -5.51 -3.49
N ARG A 172 -12.42 -4.54 -3.63
CA ARG A 172 -13.37 -4.50 -4.76
C ARG A 172 -12.65 -4.42 -6.11
N GLN A 173 -11.53 -3.69 -6.17
CA GLN A 173 -10.73 -3.58 -7.38
C GLN A 173 -9.99 -4.88 -7.70
N ILE A 174 -9.44 -5.56 -6.69
CA ILE A 174 -8.81 -6.88 -6.86
C ILE A 174 -9.84 -7.89 -7.39
N ILE A 175 -11.04 -7.92 -6.78
CA ILE A 175 -12.14 -8.78 -7.24
C ILE A 175 -12.54 -8.44 -8.68
N HIS A 176 -12.66 -7.15 -9.03
CA HIS A 176 -12.99 -6.74 -10.39
C HIS A 176 -11.89 -7.14 -11.39
N ALA A 177 -10.63 -6.82 -11.10
CA ALA A 177 -9.49 -7.13 -11.96
C ALA A 177 -9.33 -8.64 -12.21
N SER A 178 -9.59 -9.47 -11.20
CA SER A 178 -9.58 -10.93 -11.35
C SER A 178 -10.73 -11.47 -12.22
N GLN A 179 -11.84 -10.73 -12.34
CA GLN A 179 -13.00 -11.11 -13.15
C GLN A 179 -12.97 -10.53 -14.57
N THR A 180 -12.37 -9.35 -14.73
CA THR A 180 -12.28 -8.64 -16.01
C THR A 180 -10.83 -8.34 -16.32
N ARG A 181 -10.12 -9.29 -16.93
CA ARG A 181 -8.87 -8.96 -17.63
C ARG A 181 -9.24 -8.07 -18.81
N THR A 182 -8.84 -6.81 -18.76
CA THR A 182 -8.99 -5.89 -19.90
C THR A 182 -8.13 -6.43 -21.03
N MET A 183 -8.74 -6.97 -22.09
CA MET A 183 -7.98 -7.53 -23.22
C MET A 183 -7.50 -6.47 -24.21
N GLU A 184 -8.11 -5.29 -24.18
CA GLU A 184 -7.81 -4.20 -25.12
C GLU A 184 -7.68 -2.87 -24.39
N ILE A 185 -6.68 -2.09 -24.79
CA ILE A 185 -6.44 -0.73 -24.28
C ILE A 185 -7.25 0.26 -25.14
N LYS A 186 -8.11 1.07 -24.51
CA LYS A 186 -8.91 2.08 -25.20
C LYS A 186 -8.15 3.39 -25.34
N ASN A 187 -8.43 4.16 -26.40
CA ASN A 187 -7.96 5.54 -26.56
C ASN A 187 -9.13 6.51 -26.32
N PRO A 188 -8.99 7.56 -25.48
CA PRO A 188 -7.87 7.89 -24.59
C PRO A 188 -7.88 7.09 -23.29
N SER A 189 -6.69 6.82 -22.76
CA SER A 189 -6.51 6.15 -21.46
C SER A 189 -5.17 6.49 -20.79
N VAL A 190 -5.07 6.17 -19.51
CA VAL A 190 -3.83 6.21 -18.74
C VAL A 190 -3.09 4.89 -18.93
N LEU A 191 -1.81 4.96 -19.32
CA LEU A 191 -0.88 3.83 -19.31
C LEU A 191 -0.04 3.91 -18.03
N ALA A 192 -0.47 3.18 -17.00
CA ALA A 192 0.23 3.12 -15.73
C ALA A 192 1.32 2.04 -15.77
N LEU A 193 2.57 2.46 -15.93
CA LEU A 193 3.74 1.58 -15.92
C LEU A 193 4.15 1.29 -14.47
N VAL A 194 3.92 0.05 -14.04
CA VAL A 194 4.23 -0.45 -12.70
C VAL A 194 5.36 -1.46 -12.79
N GLY A 195 6.26 -1.46 -11.83
CA GLY A 195 7.29 -2.48 -11.72
C GLY A 195 8.34 -2.10 -10.69
N PRO A 196 9.18 -3.05 -10.25
CA PRO A 196 10.16 -2.79 -9.21
C PRO A 196 11.13 -1.66 -9.55
N SER A 197 11.82 -1.14 -8.54
CA SER A 197 12.98 -0.27 -8.79
C SER A 197 14.00 -0.99 -9.68
N GLY A 198 14.54 -0.31 -10.69
CA GLY A 198 15.43 -0.93 -11.69
C GLY A 198 14.74 -1.56 -12.90
N SER A 199 13.40 -1.65 -12.95
CA SER A 199 12.71 -2.27 -14.09
C SER A 199 12.78 -1.47 -15.41
N GLY A 200 13.22 -0.21 -15.36
CA GLY A 200 13.29 0.67 -16.53
C GLY A 200 12.01 1.46 -16.84
N LYS A 201 10.97 1.40 -16.00
CA LYS A 201 9.69 2.13 -16.19
C LYS A 201 9.85 3.62 -16.49
N ASP A 202 10.82 4.28 -15.88
CA ASP A 202 11.09 5.71 -16.09
C ASP A 202 11.70 5.99 -17.47
N ALA A 203 12.62 5.14 -17.91
CA ALA A 203 13.22 5.23 -19.24
C ALA A 203 12.16 4.97 -20.32
N LEU A 204 11.32 3.94 -20.14
CA LEU A 204 10.20 3.64 -21.03
C LEU A 204 9.22 4.80 -21.16
N THR A 205 8.86 5.44 -20.03
CA THR A 205 7.98 6.61 -20.05
C THR A 205 8.59 7.73 -20.92
N LYS A 206 9.90 7.98 -20.77
CA LYS A 206 10.61 9.01 -21.53
C LYS A 206 10.66 8.68 -23.03
N THR A 207 10.94 7.43 -23.39
CA THR A 207 10.98 6.97 -24.79
C THR A 207 9.60 7.08 -25.44
N LEU A 208 8.53 6.61 -24.79
CA LEU A 208 7.17 6.69 -25.31
C LEU A 208 6.73 8.14 -25.57
N CYS A 209 7.07 9.07 -24.67
CA CYS A 209 6.71 10.48 -24.81
C CYS A 209 7.50 11.24 -25.89
N GLN A 210 8.41 10.57 -26.62
CA GLN A 210 8.98 11.14 -27.85
C GLN A 210 7.95 11.16 -28.99
N ASP A 211 6.93 10.30 -28.92
CA ASP A 211 5.80 10.29 -29.84
C ASP A 211 4.66 11.17 -29.30
N HIS A 212 4.16 12.06 -30.15
CA HIS A 212 3.07 13.01 -29.88
C HIS A 212 1.77 12.40 -29.33
N ARG A 213 1.55 11.09 -29.53
CA ARG A 213 0.39 10.36 -29.00
C ARG A 213 0.44 10.15 -27.49
N PHE A 214 1.62 10.28 -26.88
CA PHE A 214 1.86 10.02 -25.46
C PHE A 214 2.31 11.29 -24.75
N VAL A 215 1.75 11.53 -23.56
CA VAL A 215 2.14 12.66 -22.71
C VAL A 215 2.40 12.12 -21.31
N ASN A 216 3.53 12.52 -20.73
CA ASN A 216 3.80 12.32 -19.31
C ASN A 216 3.34 13.58 -18.54
N PRO A 217 2.17 13.55 -17.87
CA PRO A 217 1.67 14.69 -17.12
C PRO A 217 2.61 15.00 -15.95
N LYS A 218 2.90 16.29 -15.73
CA LYS A 218 3.77 16.68 -14.62
C LYS A 218 3.06 16.49 -13.29
N THR A 219 3.59 15.62 -12.45
CA THR A 219 3.09 15.42 -11.08
C THR A 219 3.90 16.25 -10.08
N TYR A 220 3.50 16.24 -8.81
CA TYR A 220 4.07 17.06 -7.75
C TYR A 220 4.86 16.18 -6.79
N CYS A 221 6.00 16.65 -6.29
CA CYS A 221 6.75 15.91 -5.28
C CYS A 221 7.53 16.79 -4.31
N THR A 222 7.91 16.23 -3.17
CA THR A 222 8.69 16.94 -2.13
C THR A 222 10.20 16.83 -2.30
N LYS A 223 10.69 16.37 -3.46
CA LYS A 223 12.12 16.29 -3.80
C LYS A 223 12.38 17.07 -5.08
N LYS A 224 13.40 17.94 -5.09
CA LYS A 224 13.73 18.67 -6.33
C LYS A 224 14.12 17.67 -7.42
N SER A 225 13.41 17.72 -8.54
CA SER A 225 13.68 16.90 -9.73
C SER A 225 13.22 17.64 -10.98
N SER A 226 13.76 17.27 -12.14
CA SER A 226 13.28 17.75 -13.44
C SER A 226 11.96 17.08 -13.87
N LYS A 227 11.57 15.98 -13.22
CA LYS A 227 10.41 15.16 -13.56
C LYS A 227 9.10 15.67 -12.94
N HIS A 228 9.18 16.39 -11.82
CA HIS A 228 8.02 16.76 -11.00
C HIS A 228 8.05 18.23 -10.57
N HIS A 229 6.89 18.81 -10.32
CA HIS A 229 6.76 20.10 -9.65
C HIS A 229 7.15 19.96 -8.18
N TYR A 230 8.25 20.62 -7.79
CA TYR A 230 8.70 20.63 -6.41
C TYR A 230 7.77 21.47 -5.53
N LEU A 231 7.35 20.91 -4.40
CA LEU A 231 6.65 21.61 -3.31
C LEU A 231 7.35 21.32 -1.98
N THR A 232 7.34 22.28 -1.05
CA THR A 232 7.72 21.97 0.33
C THR A 232 6.68 21.04 0.97
N LYS A 233 7.00 20.38 2.10
CA LYS A 233 6.05 19.50 2.79
C LYS A 233 4.78 20.23 3.20
N GLU A 234 4.90 21.48 3.65
CA GLU A 234 3.80 22.34 4.07
C GLU A 234 2.90 22.70 2.88
N GLN A 235 3.51 23.08 1.75
CA GLN A 235 2.79 23.37 0.51
C GLN A 235 2.09 22.13 -0.03
N PHE A 236 2.77 20.97 -0.02
CA PHE A 236 2.23 19.70 -0.47
C PHE A 236 0.99 19.29 0.35
N ALA A 237 1.02 19.49 1.66
CA ALA A 237 -0.10 19.18 2.54
C ALA A 237 -1.37 20.00 2.22
N GLN A 238 -1.19 21.25 1.75
CA GLN A 238 -2.27 22.18 1.41
C GLN A 238 -2.88 21.97 0.01
N GLN A 239 -2.22 21.22 -0.88
CA GLN A 239 -2.75 20.98 -2.22
C GLN A 239 -3.87 19.94 -2.20
N ASP A 240 -4.92 20.15 -2.99
CA ASP A 240 -5.93 19.12 -3.24
C ASP A 240 -5.43 18.12 -4.30
N PHE A 241 -4.72 17.10 -3.85
CA PHE A 241 -4.29 15.99 -4.69
C PHE A 241 -5.31 14.88 -4.64
N PHE A 242 -5.69 14.36 -5.80
CA PHE A 242 -6.59 13.20 -5.84
C PHE A 242 -5.86 11.91 -5.42
N GLU A 243 -4.55 11.86 -5.63
CA GLU A 243 -3.69 10.75 -5.27
C GLU A 243 -2.47 11.30 -4.53
N ARG A 244 -2.17 10.70 -3.37
CA ARG A 244 -1.00 11.01 -2.55
C ARG A 244 -0.33 9.69 -2.17
N THR A 245 0.89 9.51 -2.61
CA THR A 245 1.74 8.36 -2.25
C THR A 245 3.03 8.84 -1.63
N MET A 246 3.68 7.95 -0.88
CA MET A 246 5.02 8.19 -0.37
C MET A 246 5.91 7.04 -0.79
N TYR A 247 6.98 7.37 -1.52
CA TYR A 247 7.96 6.42 -1.99
C TYR A 247 9.35 6.90 -1.60
N ALA A 248 10.10 6.04 -0.91
CA ALA A 248 11.41 6.28 -0.33
C ALA A 248 11.52 7.56 0.51
N GLY A 249 10.47 7.87 1.28
CA GLY A 249 10.39 9.08 2.11
C GLY A 249 10.12 10.38 1.34
N VAL A 250 9.82 10.30 0.05
CA VAL A 250 9.39 11.43 -0.80
C VAL A 250 7.88 11.32 -1.01
N HIS A 251 7.15 12.41 -0.81
CA HIS A 251 5.72 12.47 -1.15
C HIS A 251 5.55 12.78 -2.62
N TYR A 252 4.63 12.07 -3.26
CA TYR A 252 4.21 12.25 -4.64
C TYR A 252 2.71 12.51 -4.66
N GLY A 253 2.29 13.46 -5.50
CA GLY A 253 0.90 13.86 -5.61
C GLY A 253 0.54 14.18 -7.05
N THR A 254 -0.67 13.79 -7.44
CA THR A 254 -1.19 14.05 -8.79
C THR A 254 -2.51 14.82 -8.68
N LYS A 255 -2.72 15.83 -9.54
CA LYS A 255 -4.01 16.53 -9.66
C LYS A 255 -4.84 15.90 -10.77
N LYS A 256 -6.16 15.89 -10.58
CA LYS A 256 -7.09 15.24 -11.52
C LYS A 256 -7.11 15.96 -12.87
N GLU A 257 -7.05 17.29 -12.83
CA GLU A 257 -7.09 18.18 -13.99
C GLU A 257 -5.92 17.92 -14.96
N ASP A 258 -4.72 17.66 -14.43
CA ASP A 258 -3.52 17.40 -15.24
C ASP A 258 -3.65 16.11 -16.07
N ILE A 259 -4.32 15.09 -15.53
CA ILE A 259 -4.60 13.85 -16.25
C ILE A 259 -5.75 14.05 -17.25
N GLN A 260 -6.83 14.69 -16.80
CA GLN A 260 -8.02 14.91 -17.62
C GLN A 260 -7.70 15.70 -18.88
N ALA A 261 -6.86 16.73 -18.78
CA ALA A 261 -6.44 17.53 -19.94
C ALA A 261 -5.73 16.71 -21.03
N VAL A 262 -4.93 15.70 -20.66
CA VAL A 262 -4.28 14.79 -21.63
C VAL A 262 -5.31 13.90 -22.32
N LEU A 263 -6.26 13.37 -21.54
CA LEU A 263 -7.29 12.48 -22.07
C LEU A 263 -8.27 13.23 -22.97
N ASP A 264 -8.66 14.45 -22.61
CA ASP A 264 -9.55 15.30 -23.42
C ASP A 264 -8.93 15.67 -24.77
N ASP A 265 -7.59 15.72 -24.86
CA ASP A 265 -6.83 15.90 -26.11
C ASP A 265 -6.72 14.60 -26.94
N GLY A 266 -7.38 13.52 -26.52
CA GLY A 266 -7.40 12.24 -27.23
C GLY A 266 -6.08 11.46 -27.19
N LYS A 267 -5.21 11.76 -26.20
CA LYS A 267 -3.87 11.18 -26.04
C LYS A 267 -3.80 10.18 -24.90
N TYR A 268 -2.73 9.40 -24.89
CA TYR A 268 -2.39 8.52 -23.77
C TYR A 268 -1.60 9.28 -22.70
N ALA A 269 -2.06 9.22 -21.45
CA ALA A 269 -1.28 9.68 -20.32
C ALA A 269 -0.35 8.55 -19.84
N VAL A 270 0.95 8.66 -20.05
CA VAL A 270 1.92 7.63 -19.66
C VAL A 270 2.59 8.00 -18.35
N MET A 271 2.43 7.15 -17.33
CA MET A 271 2.91 7.44 -15.99
C MET A 271 3.67 6.26 -15.39
N SER A 272 4.84 6.54 -14.84
CA SER A 272 5.59 5.59 -14.00
C SER A 272 5.10 5.71 -12.55
N LEU A 273 4.41 4.69 -12.07
CA LEU A 273 3.72 4.70 -10.77
C LEU A 273 4.10 3.47 -9.93
N ASP A 274 3.86 3.55 -8.63
CA ASP A 274 3.72 2.35 -7.81
C ASP A 274 2.33 1.73 -8.00
N MET A 275 2.13 0.54 -7.44
CA MET A 275 0.85 -0.17 -7.61
C MET A 275 -0.33 0.59 -6.99
N CYS A 276 -0.12 1.30 -5.87
CA CYS A 276 -1.16 2.10 -5.23
C CYS A 276 -1.61 3.25 -6.15
N GLY A 277 -0.66 3.97 -6.74
CA GLY A 277 -0.91 5.04 -7.71
C GLY A 277 -1.64 4.52 -8.95
N ALA A 278 -1.21 3.38 -9.51
CA ALA A 278 -1.87 2.79 -10.68
C ALA A 278 -3.33 2.39 -10.40
N ILE A 279 -3.60 1.84 -9.22
CA ILE A 279 -4.95 1.50 -8.77
C ILE A 279 -5.81 2.76 -8.57
N ALA A 280 -5.22 3.84 -8.03
CA ALA A 280 -5.90 5.12 -7.91
C ALA A 280 -6.28 5.70 -9.28
N MET A 281 -5.39 5.63 -10.28
CA MET A 281 -5.71 6.03 -11.66
C MET A 281 -6.91 5.25 -12.19
N LYS A 282 -6.89 3.91 -12.05
CA LYS A 282 -7.94 3.02 -12.53
C LYS A 282 -9.32 3.28 -11.89
N ARG A 283 -9.37 3.90 -10.71
CA ARG A 283 -10.62 4.32 -10.05
C ARG A 283 -11.27 5.53 -10.73
N HIS A 284 -10.48 6.42 -11.29
CA HIS A 284 -10.94 7.74 -11.74
C HIS A 284 -10.91 7.92 -13.25
N PHE A 285 -10.07 7.14 -13.95
CA PHE A 285 -9.83 7.26 -15.38
C PHE A 285 -9.78 5.88 -16.05
N PRO A 286 -10.13 5.78 -17.34
CA PRO A 286 -9.80 4.60 -18.16
C PRO A 286 -8.29 4.36 -18.08
N THR A 287 -7.88 3.24 -17.48
CA THR A 287 -6.46 2.97 -17.17
C THR A 287 -6.10 1.54 -17.51
N ALA A 288 -5.00 1.34 -18.23
CA ALA A 288 -4.33 0.06 -18.39
C ALA A 288 -3.09 0.02 -17.48
N ILE A 289 -3.05 -0.96 -16.57
CA ILE A 289 -1.90 -1.17 -15.68
C ILE A 289 -0.95 -2.17 -16.35
N ILE A 290 0.26 -1.73 -16.67
CA ILE A 290 1.25 -2.51 -17.40
C ILE A 290 2.43 -2.80 -16.47
N TYR A 291 2.65 -4.08 -16.18
CA TYR A 291 3.81 -4.53 -15.42
C TYR A 291 5.06 -4.56 -16.31
N VAL A 292 6.11 -3.86 -15.90
CA VAL A 292 7.43 -3.86 -16.55
C VAL A 292 8.31 -4.92 -15.90
N ALA A 293 8.49 -6.05 -16.58
CA ALA A 293 9.33 -7.14 -16.11
C ALA A 293 10.80 -6.94 -16.53
N LYS A 294 11.71 -7.17 -15.57
CA LYS A 294 13.15 -7.27 -15.78
C LYS A 294 13.70 -8.35 -14.85
N ASP A 295 14.87 -8.91 -15.16
CA ASP A 295 15.50 -9.92 -14.32
C ASP A 295 15.91 -9.35 -12.96
N LYS A 296 15.79 -10.18 -11.92
CA LYS A 296 16.00 -9.76 -10.52
C LYS A 296 17.45 -9.31 -10.29
N GLU A 297 18.40 -10.03 -10.87
CA GLU A 297 19.83 -9.75 -10.75
C GLU A 297 20.16 -8.37 -11.33
N ASP A 298 19.67 -8.07 -12.53
CA ASP A 298 19.86 -6.76 -13.16
C ASP A 298 19.21 -5.64 -12.36
N MET A 299 17.98 -5.84 -11.87
CA MET A 299 17.31 -4.84 -11.02
C MET A 299 18.09 -4.56 -9.73
N ILE A 300 18.66 -5.59 -9.10
CA ILE A 300 19.51 -5.42 -7.91
C ILE A 300 20.79 -4.67 -8.29
N ALA A 301 21.45 -5.04 -9.39
CA ALA A 301 22.65 -4.36 -9.88
C ALA A 301 22.38 -2.87 -10.13
N ASP A 302 21.28 -2.55 -10.81
CA ASP A 302 20.85 -1.16 -11.08
C ASP A 302 20.64 -0.38 -9.77
N ILE A 303 19.96 -0.97 -8.77
CA ILE A 303 19.73 -0.33 -7.46
C ILE A 303 21.05 -0.08 -6.73
N VAL A 304 21.94 -1.07 -6.72
CA VAL A 304 23.24 -1.01 -6.01
C VAL A 304 24.16 0.03 -6.65
N GLN A 305 24.17 0.12 -7.99
CA GLN A 305 25.02 1.05 -8.74
C GLN A 305 24.45 2.48 -8.80
N SER A 306 23.15 2.67 -8.54
CA SER A 306 22.52 3.99 -8.51
C SER A 306 23.10 4.91 -7.43
N ASP A 307 22.97 6.23 -7.62
CA ASP A 307 23.43 7.27 -6.67
C ASP A 307 22.48 7.50 -5.47
N PHE A 308 21.68 6.49 -5.11
CA PHE A 308 20.79 6.59 -3.96
C PHE A 308 21.58 6.46 -2.64
N PRO A 309 21.18 7.17 -1.57
CA PRO A 309 21.69 6.90 -0.23
C PRO A 309 21.47 5.44 0.18
N VAL A 310 22.37 4.88 1.00
CA VAL A 310 22.30 3.48 1.45
C VAL A 310 20.92 3.12 2.02
N GLY A 311 20.33 4.00 2.84
CA GLY A 311 19.00 3.76 3.40
C GLY A 311 17.89 3.62 2.34
N GLU A 312 17.94 4.40 1.26
CA GLU A 312 16.98 4.30 0.16
C GLU A 312 17.20 3.00 -0.66
N LYS A 313 18.47 2.62 -0.88
CA LYS A 313 18.82 1.33 -1.51
C LYS A 313 18.25 0.16 -0.71
N THR A 314 18.45 0.15 0.60
CA THR A 314 17.92 -0.89 1.49
C THR A 314 16.41 -1.03 1.36
N LEU A 315 15.67 0.07 1.39
CA LEU A 315 14.20 0.03 1.26
C LEU A 315 13.74 -0.52 -0.09
N ARG A 316 14.38 -0.10 -1.18
CA ARG A 316 14.09 -0.60 -2.55
C ARG A 316 14.42 -2.09 -2.70
N LEU A 317 15.47 -2.58 -2.05
CA LEU A 317 15.83 -4.00 -2.04
C LEU A 317 14.83 -4.82 -1.20
N LEU A 318 14.41 -4.32 -0.05
CA LEU A 318 13.41 -4.98 0.80
C LEU A 318 12.05 -5.12 0.12
N SER A 319 11.63 -4.11 -0.67
CA SER A 319 10.35 -4.13 -1.37
C SER A 319 10.37 -4.89 -2.70
N LEU A 320 11.55 -5.28 -3.20
CA LEU A 320 11.72 -5.81 -4.55
C LEU A 320 10.84 -7.03 -4.83
N ASP A 321 10.86 -8.03 -3.94
CA ASP A 321 10.09 -9.26 -4.13
C ASP A 321 8.59 -9.04 -3.97
N ALA A 322 8.17 -8.12 -3.09
CA ALA A 322 6.78 -7.71 -2.98
C ALA A 322 6.31 -6.96 -4.25
N GLU A 323 7.13 -6.05 -4.78
CA GLU A 323 6.83 -5.34 -6.02
C GLU A 323 6.73 -6.29 -7.22
N LYS A 324 7.51 -7.38 -7.24
CA LYS A 324 7.41 -8.42 -8.27
C LYS A 324 6.08 -9.16 -8.26
N ARG A 325 5.46 -9.35 -7.08
CA ARG A 325 4.13 -9.97 -6.95
C ARG A 325 3.04 -9.13 -7.61
N ASN A 326 3.22 -7.81 -7.75
CA ASN A 326 2.28 -6.93 -8.44
C ASN A 326 2.01 -7.34 -9.90
N ARG A 327 2.90 -8.14 -10.51
CA ARG A 327 2.71 -8.74 -11.84
C ARG A 327 1.37 -9.45 -11.99
N GLU A 328 0.87 -10.10 -10.93
CA GLU A 328 -0.39 -10.86 -10.97
C GLU A 328 -1.63 -9.96 -11.00
N ILE A 329 -1.47 -8.69 -10.66
CA ILE A 329 -2.55 -7.71 -10.50
C ILE A 329 -2.67 -6.80 -11.73
N CYS A 330 -1.59 -6.69 -12.50
CA CYS A 330 -1.54 -5.82 -13.67
C CYS A 330 -2.36 -6.41 -14.83
N ASP A 331 -2.94 -5.53 -15.66
CA ASP A 331 -3.72 -5.92 -16.83
C ASP A 331 -2.82 -6.59 -17.89
N PHE A 332 -1.63 -6.03 -18.08
CA PHE A 332 -0.65 -6.50 -19.07
C PHE A 332 0.72 -6.68 -18.43
N VAL A 333 1.54 -7.51 -19.05
CA VAL A 333 2.94 -7.70 -18.69
C VAL A 333 3.79 -7.52 -19.94
N ILE A 334 4.78 -6.64 -19.85
CA ILE A 334 5.81 -6.50 -20.88
C ILE A 334 7.16 -6.96 -20.34
N ASP A 335 7.96 -7.51 -21.25
CA ASP A 335 9.35 -7.83 -20.99
C ASP A 335 10.23 -6.63 -21.37
N ASN A 336 11.14 -6.23 -20.49
CA ASN A 336 12.09 -5.16 -20.71
C ASN A 336 13.55 -5.61 -20.45
N ARG A 337 13.84 -6.91 -20.59
CA ARG A 337 15.21 -7.45 -20.43
C ARG A 337 16.20 -6.98 -21.49
N ASP A 338 15.73 -6.75 -22.71
CA ASP A 338 16.53 -6.26 -23.85
C ASP A 338 16.36 -4.76 -24.13
N GLU A 339 15.75 -4.02 -23.18
CA GLU A 339 15.44 -2.60 -23.29
C GLU A 339 14.46 -2.20 -24.42
N GLN A 340 13.80 -3.17 -25.08
CA GLN A 340 12.80 -2.93 -26.13
C GLN A 340 11.36 -2.84 -25.60
N GLY A 341 11.18 -2.57 -24.30
CA GLY A 341 9.84 -2.52 -23.69
C GLY A 341 8.90 -1.49 -24.35
N SER A 342 9.41 -0.41 -24.94
CA SER A 342 8.60 0.60 -25.61
C SER A 342 7.96 0.08 -26.89
N GLU A 343 8.69 -0.72 -27.67
CA GLU A 343 8.16 -1.34 -28.90
C GLU A 343 7.05 -2.33 -28.56
N ARG A 344 7.22 -3.10 -27.47
CA ARG A 344 6.19 -4.02 -26.98
C ARG A 344 4.93 -3.30 -26.51
N ILE A 345 5.07 -2.12 -25.91
CA ILE A 345 3.90 -1.29 -25.55
C ILE A 345 3.20 -0.79 -26.81
N LEU A 346 3.93 -0.36 -27.84
CA LEU A 346 3.33 0.04 -29.11
C LEU A 346 2.57 -1.12 -29.78
N GLN A 347 3.14 -2.33 -29.75
CA GLN A 347 2.47 -3.55 -30.22
C GLN A 347 1.19 -3.85 -29.43
N LEU A 348 1.19 -3.70 -28.11
CA LEU A 348 -0.01 -3.85 -27.27
C LEU A 348 -1.12 -2.84 -27.62
N LEU A 349 -0.74 -1.67 -28.14
CA LEU A 349 -1.66 -0.62 -28.59
C LEU A 349 -2.07 -0.78 -30.06
N ASN A 350 -1.60 -1.83 -30.74
CA ASN A 350 -1.78 -2.08 -32.18
C ASN A 350 -1.26 -0.93 -33.07
N PHE A 351 -0.08 -0.40 -32.74
CA PHE A 351 0.60 0.67 -33.49
C PHE A 351 1.79 0.20 -34.32
#